data_AF-A0A673IE05-F1
#
_entry.id   AF-A0A673IE05-F1
#
_cell.length_a   1.000
_cell.length_b   1.000
_cell.length_c   1.000
_cell.angle_alpha   90.00
_cell.angle_beta   90.00
_cell.angle_gamma   90.00
#
_symmetry.space_group_name_H-M   'P 1'
#
loop_
_entity.id
_entity.type
_entity.pdbx_description
1 polymer ?
#
loop_
_entity_poly.entity_id
_entity_poly.type
_entity_poly.pdbx_seq_one_letter_code
_entity_poly.pdbx_strand_id
1 'polypeptide(L)'
;KHDTSNAKAGCDGESIGNCPFSQRLFMILWLKGVVFNVTTVDLKRKPADLHNLAPGTHPPFLTFNGEVKTDINKIEEFLEEVLAPPKYPKLAARHRESNTAGNDIFAKFSAFIKNTKPDANEGMHVKLDQTD
;
A
#
# COMPACT_ATOMS: atom_id res chain seq x y z
N LYS A 1 0.50 20.21 11.36
CA LYS A 1 1.67 19.32 11.18
C LYS A 1 1.25 18.29 10.14
N HIS A 2 1.98 18.17 9.03
CA HIS A 2 1.52 17.44 7.85
C HIS A 2 2.25 16.12 7.74
N ASP A 3 1.53 15.02 7.98
CA ASP A 3 1.99 13.69 7.65
C ASP A 3 1.99 13.55 6.13
N THR A 4 3.04 12.98 5.54
CA THR A 4 3.15 12.87 4.08
C THR A 4 3.26 11.41 3.69
N SER A 5 2.27 10.92 2.94
CA SER A 5 2.32 9.60 2.29
C SER A 5 2.90 9.75 0.89
N ASN A 6 3.92 8.96 0.57
CA ASN A 6 4.52 8.97 -0.76
C ASN A 6 4.00 7.79 -1.58
N ALA A 7 3.33 8.08 -2.69
CA ALA A 7 2.73 7.10 -3.58
C ALA A 7 3.55 6.94 -4.87
N LYS A 8 3.47 5.78 -5.52
CA LYS A 8 4.05 5.61 -6.85
C LYS A 8 3.32 6.49 -7.86
N ALA A 9 4.05 7.25 -8.69
CA ALA A 9 3.44 8.02 -9.77
C ALA A 9 2.94 7.15 -10.94
N GLY A 10 1.96 7.68 -11.67
CA GLY A 10 1.44 7.13 -12.92
C GLY A 10 2.43 7.25 -14.08
N CYS A 11 2.01 6.85 -15.27
CA CYS A 11 2.87 6.88 -16.47
C CYS A 11 3.28 8.30 -16.89
N ASP A 12 2.48 9.30 -16.52
CA ASP A 12 2.74 10.73 -16.70
C ASP A 12 3.78 11.29 -15.72
N GLY A 13 4.09 10.57 -14.64
CA GLY A 13 5.02 11.00 -13.58
C GLY A 13 4.38 11.90 -12.52
N GLU A 14 3.09 12.22 -12.61
CA GLU A 14 2.39 13.16 -11.71
C GLU A 14 1.17 12.52 -11.04
N SER A 15 0.36 11.77 -11.78
CA SER A 15 -0.86 11.16 -11.25
C SER A 15 -0.56 10.02 -10.27
N ILE A 16 -1.57 9.59 -9.50
CA ILE A 16 -1.44 8.38 -8.66
C ILE A 16 -1.36 7.16 -9.58
N GLY A 17 -0.27 6.42 -9.47
CA GLY A 17 -0.04 5.20 -10.25
C GLY A 17 -0.73 3.97 -9.68
N ASN A 18 -0.78 2.90 -10.48
CA ASN A 18 -1.29 1.60 -10.03
C ASN A 18 -0.32 0.97 -9.00
N CYS A 19 -0.63 1.15 -7.72
CA CYS A 19 0.09 0.55 -6.61
C CYS A 19 -0.88 0.20 -5.47
N PRO A 20 -1.27 -1.07 -5.30
CA PRO A 20 -2.24 -1.48 -4.28
C PRO A 20 -1.76 -1.14 -2.85
N PHE A 21 -0.45 -1.15 -2.62
CA PHE A 21 0.14 -0.77 -1.35
C PHE A 21 0.01 0.74 -1.06
N SER A 22 0.19 1.60 -2.07
CA SER A 22 -0.01 3.05 -1.92
C SER A 22 -1.48 3.34 -1.61
N GLN A 23 -2.39 2.66 -2.30
CA GLN A 23 -3.83 2.76 -2.07
C GLN A 23 -4.20 2.29 -0.65
N ARG A 24 -3.62 1.19 -0.15
CA ARG A 24 -3.84 0.71 1.23
C ARG A 24 -3.50 1.77 2.27
N LEU A 25 -2.31 2.38 2.20
CA LEU A 25 -1.93 3.44 3.15
C LEU A 25 -2.83 4.68 3.04
N PHE A 26 -3.19 5.08 1.81
CA PHE A 26 -4.12 6.19 1.59
C PHE A 26 -5.46 5.94 2.29
N MET A 27 -6.03 4.74 2.14
CA MET A 27 -7.28 4.35 2.79
C MET A 27 -7.17 4.39 4.32
N ILE A 28 -6.06 3.93 4.90
CA ILE A 28 -5.84 3.97 6.36
C ILE A 28 -5.84 5.41 6.87
N LEU A 29 -5.02 6.28 6.27
CA LEU A 29 -4.94 7.69 6.69
C LEU A 29 -6.28 8.42 6.51
N TRP A 30 -6.99 8.12 5.42
CA TRP A 30 -8.33 8.65 5.17
C TRP A 30 -9.33 8.21 6.25
N LEU A 31 -9.39 6.92 6.57
CA LEU A 31 -10.29 6.36 7.60
C LEU A 31 -9.94 6.82 9.02
N LYS A 32 -8.65 7.11 9.29
CA LYS A 32 -8.23 7.74 10.55
C LYS A 32 -8.73 9.18 10.68
N GLY A 33 -9.09 9.85 9.58
CA GLY A 33 -9.56 11.24 9.58
C GLY A 33 -8.46 12.25 9.94
N VAL A 34 -7.19 11.89 9.74
CA VAL A 34 -6.06 12.81 9.92
C VAL A 34 -5.87 13.68 8.68
N VAL A 35 -5.31 14.88 8.85
CA VAL A 35 -4.89 15.72 7.72
C VAL A 35 -3.50 15.27 7.28
N PHE A 36 -3.39 14.82 6.03
CA PHE A 36 -2.14 14.34 5.44
C PHE A 36 -2.00 14.82 4.00
N ASN A 37 -0.76 14.81 3.50
CA ASN A 37 -0.42 15.10 2.11
C ASN A 37 -0.08 13.80 1.37
N VAL A 38 -0.39 13.77 0.08
CA VAL A 38 0.05 12.71 -0.84
C VAL A 38 1.05 13.31 -1.81
N THR A 39 2.25 12.74 -1.85
CA THR A 39 3.27 13.10 -2.83
C THR A 39 3.51 11.92 -3.76
N THR A 40 3.28 12.11 -5.05
CA THR A 40 3.59 11.08 -6.06
C THR A 40 5.08 11.10 -6.38
N VAL A 41 5.65 9.91 -6.58
CA VAL A 41 7.08 9.71 -6.82
C VAL A 41 7.28 9.14 -8.22
N ASP A 42 7.87 9.94 -9.11
CA ASP A 42 8.37 9.48 -10.40
C ASP A 42 9.66 8.66 -10.18
N LEU A 43 9.56 7.35 -10.40
CA LEU A 43 10.69 6.42 -10.25
C LEU A 43 11.73 6.56 -11.37
N LYS A 44 11.38 7.16 -12.51
CA LYS A 44 12.30 7.44 -13.62
C LYS A 44 13.06 8.74 -13.40
N ARG A 45 12.45 9.70 -12.73
CA ARG A 45 13.00 11.03 -12.43
C ARG A 45 12.91 11.30 -10.93
N LYS A 46 13.74 10.61 -10.14
CA LYS A 46 13.75 10.76 -8.68
C LYS A 46 14.14 12.21 -8.31
N PRO A 47 13.28 12.96 -7.60
CA PRO A 47 13.65 14.29 -7.11
C PRO A 47 14.85 14.21 -6.16
N ALA A 48 15.75 15.21 -6.20
CA ALA A 48 16.92 15.25 -5.33
C ALA A 48 16.54 15.26 -3.83
N ASP A 49 15.47 15.98 -3.48
CA ASP A 49 14.95 16.06 -2.11
C ASP A 49 14.51 14.69 -1.58
N LEU A 50 13.92 13.87 -2.46
CA LEU A 50 13.54 12.50 -2.11
C LEU A 50 14.75 11.61 -1.84
N HIS A 51 15.82 11.76 -2.64
CA HIS A 51 17.05 11.02 -2.42
C HIS A 51 17.67 11.34 -1.06
N ASN A 52 17.60 12.61 -0.62
CA ASN A 52 18.10 13.03 0.68
C ASN A 52 17.21 12.56 1.84
N LEU A 53 15.90 12.55 1.64
CA LEU A 53 14.93 12.13 2.64
C LEU A 53 14.92 10.61 2.86
N ALA A 54 14.93 9.83 1.77
CA ALA A 54 14.77 8.38 1.81
C ALA A 54 15.63 7.68 0.73
N PRO A 55 16.96 7.69 0.87
CA PRO A 55 17.87 7.13 -0.14
C PRO A 55 17.57 5.64 -0.38
N GLY A 56 17.40 5.27 -1.65
CA GLY A 56 17.11 3.88 -2.04
C GLY A 56 15.71 3.35 -1.67
N THR A 57 14.86 4.15 -1.03
CA THR A 57 13.52 3.69 -0.61
C THR A 57 12.58 3.66 -1.81
N HIS A 58 11.89 2.52 -1.97
CA HIS A 58 10.83 2.39 -2.95
C HIS A 58 9.49 2.80 -2.34
N PRO A 59 8.64 3.56 -3.06
CA PRO A 59 7.29 3.84 -2.62
C PRO A 59 6.45 2.55 -2.59
N PRO A 60 5.45 2.49 -1.70
CA PRO A 60 5.09 3.54 -0.75
C PRO A 60 5.94 3.57 0.53
N PHE A 61 6.13 4.78 1.08
CA PHE A 61 6.70 5.02 2.41
C PHE A 61 5.98 6.22 3.05
N LEU A 62 6.14 6.39 4.36
CA LEU A 62 5.52 7.46 5.14
C LEU A 62 6.60 8.34 5.74
N THR A 63 6.42 9.66 5.70
CA THR A 63 7.17 10.58 6.54
C THR A 63 6.26 11.10 7.66
N PHE A 64 6.66 10.85 8.89
CA PHE A 64 5.93 11.27 10.09
C PHE A 64 6.88 12.05 11.02
N ASN A 65 6.55 13.31 11.29
CA ASN A 65 7.43 14.23 12.05
C ASN A 65 8.89 14.29 11.54
N GLY A 66 9.10 14.17 10.23
CA GLY A 66 10.43 14.18 9.61
C GLY A 66 11.15 12.84 9.59
N GLU A 67 10.62 11.82 10.27
CA GLU A 67 11.16 10.46 10.19
C GLU A 67 10.54 9.69 9.03
N VAL A 68 11.38 9.00 8.27
CA VAL A 68 10.93 8.09 7.22
C VAL A 68 10.64 6.71 7.81
N LYS A 69 9.46 6.20 7.50
CA LYS A 69 9.02 4.84 7.82
C LYS A 69 8.80 4.08 6.54
N THR A 70 9.43 2.91 6.46
CA THR A 70 9.39 1.98 5.35
C THR A 70 8.75 0.68 5.81
N ASP A 71 8.37 -0.20 4.87
CA ASP A 71 7.58 -1.42 5.12
C ASP A 71 6.11 -1.10 5.45
N ILE A 72 5.21 -1.61 4.62
CA ILE A 72 3.78 -1.30 4.70
C ILE A 72 3.14 -1.82 5.98
N ASN A 73 3.50 -3.03 6.41
CA ASN A 73 2.91 -3.64 7.59
C ASN A 73 3.34 -2.86 8.83
N LYS A 74 4.63 -2.47 8.89
CA LYS A 74 5.15 -1.65 10.00
C LYS A 74 4.55 -0.25 10.03
N ILE A 75 4.34 0.36 8.87
CA ILE A 75 3.66 1.66 8.78
C ILE A 75 2.22 1.55 9.29
N GLU A 76 1.50 0.49 8.92
CA GLU A 76 0.14 0.26 9.39
C GLU A 76 0.07 0.06 10.91
N GLU A 77 0.95 -0.79 11.47
CA GLU A 77 1.07 -0.99 12.92
C GLU A 77 1.35 0.33 13.64
N PHE A 78 2.31 1.11 13.12
CA PHE A 78 2.65 2.42 13.65
C PHE A 78 1.48 3.40 13.62
N LEU A 79 0.75 3.49 12.50
CA LEU A 79 -0.41 4.37 12.36
C LEU A 79 -1.56 3.95 13.27
N GLU A 80 -1.77 2.66 13.47
CA GLU A 80 -2.80 2.15 14.39
C GLU A 80 -2.47 2.49 15.86
N GLU A 81 -1.19 2.44 16.23
CA GLU A 81 -0.71 2.79 17.58
C GLU A 81 -0.73 4.31 17.83
N VAL A 82 -0.20 5.12 16.92
CA VAL A 82 -0.04 6.56 17.11
C VAL A 82 -1.34 7.33 16.89
N LEU A 83 -2.16 6.91 15.92
CA LEU A 83 -3.46 7.51 15.65
C LEU A 83 -4.56 6.71 16.36
N ALA A 84 -4.55 6.77 17.69
CA ALA A 84 -5.43 5.97 18.55
C ALA A 84 -6.58 6.79 19.21
N PRO A 85 -7.58 6.12 19.81
CA PRO A 85 -8.62 6.76 20.60
C PRO A 85 -8.08 7.57 21.80
N PRO A 86 -8.81 8.60 22.26
CA PRO A 86 -10.14 9.03 21.82
C PRO A 86 -10.14 9.90 20.57
N LYS A 87 -8.96 10.33 20.09
CA LYS A 87 -8.84 11.32 19.02
C LYS A 87 -9.11 10.73 17.63
N TYR A 88 -8.69 9.48 17.41
CA TYR A 88 -8.82 8.80 16.12
C TYR A 88 -9.44 7.41 16.30
N PRO A 89 -10.18 6.89 15.30
CA PRO A 89 -10.82 5.58 15.40
C PRO A 89 -9.80 4.43 15.37
N LYS A 90 -10.11 3.32 16.05
CA LYS A 90 -9.41 2.05 15.91
C LYS A 90 -9.86 1.37 14.62
N LEU A 91 -8.92 0.96 13.75
CA LEU A 91 -9.23 0.34 12.46
C LEU A 91 -8.96 -1.16 12.44
N ALA A 92 -8.19 -1.68 13.40
CA ALA A 92 -7.91 -3.11 13.48
C ALA A 92 -9.19 -3.96 13.53
N ALA A 93 -9.23 -5.00 12.70
CA ALA A 93 -10.37 -5.89 12.59
C ALA A 93 -10.68 -6.57 13.94
N ARG A 94 -11.97 -6.78 14.21
CA ARG A 94 -12.43 -7.46 15.43
C ARG A 94 -12.23 -8.98 15.35
N HIS A 95 -12.42 -9.55 14.16
CA HIS A 95 -12.30 -10.98 13.92
C HIS A 95 -10.99 -11.26 13.20
N ARG A 96 -10.21 -12.22 13.71
CA ARG A 96 -8.90 -12.56 13.14
C ARG A 96 -9.00 -13.08 11.71
N GLU A 97 -10.08 -13.80 11.41
CA GLU A 97 -10.39 -14.34 10.08
C GLU A 97 -10.45 -13.25 9.00
N SER A 98 -10.93 -12.05 9.34
CA SER A 98 -10.98 -10.91 8.41
C SER A 98 -9.60 -10.45 7.95
N ASN A 99 -8.53 -10.74 8.70
CA ASN A 99 -7.16 -10.39 8.31
C ASN A 99 -6.52 -11.45 7.39
N THR A 100 -7.12 -12.63 7.29
CA THR A 100 -6.57 -13.77 6.53
C THR A 100 -7.39 -14.13 5.30
N ALA A 101 -8.69 -13.82 5.31
CA ALA A 101 -9.58 -14.04 4.18
C ALA A 101 -9.05 -13.34 2.91
N GLY A 102 -8.96 -14.11 1.82
CA GLY A 102 -8.52 -13.60 0.51
C GLY A 102 -7.02 -13.28 0.36
N ASN A 103 -6.16 -13.60 1.33
CA ASN A 103 -4.71 -13.27 1.26
C ASN A 103 -3.97 -13.93 0.08
N ASP A 104 -4.49 -15.04 -0.45
CA ASP A 104 -3.91 -15.76 -1.58
C ASP A 104 -4.49 -15.36 -2.95
N ILE A 105 -5.61 -14.62 -2.99
CA ILE A 105 -6.29 -14.19 -4.23
C ILE A 105 -5.32 -13.44 -5.15
N PHE A 106 -4.59 -12.46 -4.61
CA PHE A 106 -3.68 -11.65 -5.42
C PHE A 106 -2.54 -12.47 -6.02
N ALA A 107 -2.02 -13.46 -5.28
CA ALA A 107 -0.97 -14.35 -5.75
C ALA A 107 -1.47 -15.28 -6.85
N LYS A 108 -2.65 -15.89 -6.66
CA LYS A 108 -3.32 -16.72 -7.66
C LYS A 108 -3.62 -15.93 -8.94
N PHE A 109 -4.19 -14.73 -8.81
CA PHE A 109 -4.51 -13.86 -9.94
C PHE A 109 -3.25 -13.44 -10.69
N SER A 110 -2.19 -13.09 -9.96
CA SER A 110 -0.90 -12.75 -10.55
C SER A 110 -0.29 -13.90 -11.34
N ALA A 111 -0.43 -15.13 -10.86
CA ALA A 111 0.04 -16.32 -11.58
C ALA A 111 -0.77 -16.56 -12.86
N PHE A 112 -2.10 -16.43 -12.78
CA PHE A 112 -3.01 -16.59 -13.93
C PHE A 112 -2.74 -15.57 -15.03
N ILE A 113 -2.72 -14.26 -14.73
CA ILE A 113 -2.61 -13.22 -15.76
C ILE A 113 -1.22 -13.18 -16.43
N LYS A 114 -0.18 -13.70 -15.76
CA LYS A 114 1.18 -13.80 -16.30
C LYS A 114 1.43 -15.12 -17.03
N ASN A 115 0.48 -16.05 -17.03
CA ASN A 115 0.66 -17.32 -17.68
C ASN A 115 0.72 -17.16 -19.21
N THR A 116 1.76 -17.69 -19.82
CA THR A 116 1.97 -17.66 -21.28
C THR A 116 1.59 -18.97 -21.96
N LYS A 117 1.15 -20.00 -21.22
CA LYS A 117 0.81 -21.34 -21.71
C LYS A 117 -0.70 -21.61 -21.62
N PRO A 118 -1.46 -21.55 -22.73
CA PRO A 118 -2.92 -21.69 -22.71
C PRO A 118 -3.42 -22.97 -22.02
N ASP A 119 -2.71 -24.09 -22.21
CA ASP A 119 -3.08 -25.41 -21.68
C ASP A 119 -3.09 -25.48 -20.14
N ALA A 120 -2.43 -24.54 -19.47
CA ALA A 120 -2.40 -24.45 -18.01
C ALA A 120 -3.48 -23.50 -17.44
N ASN A 121 -4.25 -22.81 -18.28
CA ASN A 121 -5.22 -21.81 -17.83
C ASN A 121 -6.42 -22.43 -17.11
N GLU A 122 -6.95 -23.56 -17.57
CA GLU A 122 -8.11 -24.20 -16.93
C GLU A 122 -7.82 -24.57 -15.48
N GLY A 123 -6.65 -25.17 -15.21
CA GLY A 123 -6.22 -25.51 -13.85
C GLY A 123 -5.92 -24.31 -12.95
N MET A 124 -5.68 -23.12 -13.52
CA MET A 124 -5.52 -21.87 -12.76
C MET A 124 -6.84 -21.15 -12.52
N HIS A 125 -7.81 -21.25 -13.43
CA HIS A 125 -9.17 -20.74 -13.23
C HIS A 125 -9.84 -21.44 -12.04
N VAL A 126 -9.74 -22.77 -11.97
CA VAL A 126 -10.27 -23.57 -10.84
C VAL A 126 -9.65 -23.14 -9.51
N LYS A 127 -8.36 -22.80 -9.48
CA LYS A 127 -7.68 -22.34 -8.26
C LYS A 127 -8.11 -20.95 -7.82
N LEU A 128 -8.49 -20.08 -8.76
CA LEU A 128 -9.03 -18.76 -8.49
C LEU A 128 -10.44 -18.84 -7.91
N ASP A 129 -11.28 -19.73 -8.45
CA ASP A 129 -12.68 -19.89 -8.02
C ASP A 129 -12.79 -20.53 -6.61
N GLN A 130 -11.77 -21.28 -6.17
CA GLN A 130 -11.69 -21.92 -4.86
C GLN A 130 -11.05 -21.01 -3.80
N THR A 131 -11.51 -19.78 -3.66
CA THR A 131 -11.01 -18.89 -2.60
C THR A 131 -12.10 -18.61 -1.58
N ASP A 132 -11.86 -19.07 -0.35
CA ASP A 132 -12.77 -18.94 0.81
C ASP A 132 -12.90 -17.48 1.31
#